data_AF-A0A925D492-F1
#
_entry.id   AF-A0A925D492-F1
#
_cell.length_a   1.000
_cell.length_b   1.000
_cell.length_c   1.000
_cell.angle_alpha   90.00
_cell.angle_beta   90.00
_cell.angle_gamma   90.00
#
_symmetry.space_group_name_H-M   'P 1'
#
loop_
_entity.id
_entity.type
_entity.pdbx_description
1 polymer ?
#
loop_
_entity_poly.entity_id
_entity_poly.type
_entity_poly.pdbx_seq_one_letter_code
_entity_poly.pdbx_strand_id
1 'polypeptide(L)'
;MPSFVIGIDLGTTNSVLAYAPLAGDKPEVTILPIPQLVAPGVVEERTSLPSFIYLPPEQEGKSGAYDLPWRKGNTIAVGEIARRMSAEAPQRSVSAAKSWLGHSRVDRHEPILPWGAEPAAKNTAPSDVPKMSPVTASQHYLEHLIAAWEHAQPDALIAQQEVVLTVPASFDAAARELTREAALAAGLPADLVLLEEPQAAVYSWLTVMGDKWRKALKVGDTLLVCDVGGGTTDLTLVGVAEENGELTLRRIAVGDHLLVGGDNMDLALAHFMAGKFGEKGVKLDPWQSVSLWHSCRTAKETLLAEGGQKKHPLSVLGRGSKLIGGTVTIDVDRKQASELLLEGFFPAASVTDRPTRQRQSGFQEIGLPFESDTGITRHLAAFLSAHGEGSAVQPTDVLFNGGVLKAEIFRHRLMDVLSSWSPDAPPKILLGEHDLDHAVARGAAYYGWAKEHGGVRIRGGAPRSYYVGIETVGLAIPGAPRPLRALCVVPHGMEEGTSIDVPSDDFGLVVGEPATFRFFSSASRKQDRPG
;
A
#
# COMPACT_ATOMS: atom_id res chain seq x y z
N MET A 1 12.48 31.82 -5.47
CA MET A 1 12.94 30.47 -5.13
C MET A 1 12.42 29.54 -6.22
N PRO A 2 13.14 28.47 -6.58
CA PRO A 2 12.59 27.44 -7.46
C PRO A 2 11.29 26.90 -6.86
N SER A 3 10.28 26.70 -7.70
CA SER A 3 8.98 26.18 -7.28
C SER A 3 8.76 24.84 -7.95
N PHE A 4 8.49 23.82 -7.14
CA PHE A 4 8.27 22.46 -7.59
C PHE A 4 6.94 21.92 -7.06
N VAL A 5 6.38 20.98 -7.80
CA VAL A 5 5.43 20.01 -7.27
C VAL A 5 6.20 18.74 -6.97
N ILE A 6 6.01 18.20 -5.77
CA ILE A 6 6.65 16.98 -5.29
C ILE A 6 5.56 15.92 -5.08
N GLY A 7 5.68 14.80 -5.78
CA GLY A 7 4.85 13.62 -5.61
C GLY A 7 5.57 12.56 -4.78
N ILE A 8 4.98 12.15 -3.66
CA ILE A 8 5.54 11.13 -2.77
C ILE A 8 4.62 9.91 -2.78
N ASP A 9 5.18 8.77 -3.22
CA ASP A 9 4.60 7.47 -2.95
C ASP A 9 5.16 6.92 -1.64
N LEU A 10 4.33 6.87 -0.59
CA LEU A 10 4.70 6.29 0.71
C LEU A 10 4.27 4.82 0.76
N GLY A 11 4.88 3.91 0.00
CA GLY A 11 4.37 2.54 -0.09
C GLY A 11 4.66 1.66 1.13
N THR A 12 3.95 0.52 1.23
CA THR A 12 4.10 -0.45 2.33
C THR A 12 5.50 -1.07 2.41
N THR A 13 6.13 -1.28 1.26
CA THR A 13 7.45 -1.94 1.16
C THR A 13 8.52 -0.98 0.63
N ASN A 14 8.17 -0.08 -0.29
CA ASN A 14 9.07 0.90 -0.88
C ASN A 14 8.36 2.24 -0.98
N SER A 15 9.11 3.32 -0.84
CA SER A 15 8.65 4.69 -1.05
C SER A 15 9.47 5.36 -2.16
N VAL A 16 8.85 6.26 -2.90
CA VAL A 16 9.45 6.94 -4.06
C VAL A 16 9.10 8.43 -3.99
N LEU A 17 10.05 9.30 -4.35
CA LEU A 17 9.83 10.73 -4.50
C LEU A 17 10.08 11.12 -5.95
N ALA A 18 9.09 11.77 -6.56
CA ALA A 18 9.18 12.38 -7.88
C ALA A 18 8.89 13.89 -7.77
N TYR A 19 9.38 14.67 -8.72
CA TYR A 19 9.13 16.11 -8.72
C TYR A 19 9.08 16.67 -10.14
N ALA A 20 8.43 17.83 -10.26
CA ALA A 20 8.19 18.55 -11.50
C ALA A 20 8.39 20.07 -11.28
N PRO A 21 9.14 20.78 -12.13
CA PRO A 21 9.24 22.23 -12.03
C PRO A 21 7.91 22.89 -12.42
N LEU A 22 7.49 23.90 -11.64
CA LEU A 22 6.27 24.67 -11.94
C LEU A 22 6.46 25.76 -12.99
N ALA A 23 7.71 26.12 -13.32
CA ALA A 23 7.99 27.20 -14.26
C ALA A 23 7.94 26.78 -15.75
N GLY A 24 7.76 25.49 -16.05
CA GLY A 24 7.81 24.94 -17.41
C GLY A 24 6.45 24.67 -18.04
N ASP A 25 6.37 24.75 -19.37
CA ASP A 25 5.16 24.44 -20.16
C ASP A 25 4.82 22.93 -20.21
N LYS A 26 5.70 22.09 -19.66
CA LYS A 26 5.55 20.65 -19.58
C LYS A 26 5.93 20.18 -18.18
N PRO A 27 5.31 19.10 -17.68
CA PRO A 27 5.53 18.65 -16.32
C PRO A 27 6.94 18.11 -16.02
N GLU A 28 7.73 17.71 -17.03
CA GLU A 28 9.13 17.20 -16.88
C GLU A 28 9.39 16.36 -15.61
N VAL A 29 8.51 15.39 -15.36
CA VAL A 29 8.52 14.64 -14.09
C VAL A 29 9.78 13.80 -13.95
N THR A 30 10.53 14.05 -12.88
CA THR A 30 11.81 13.40 -12.58
C THR A 30 11.71 12.60 -11.28
N ILE A 31 12.35 11.43 -11.23
CA ILE A 31 12.50 10.66 -9.98
C ILE A 31 13.73 11.18 -9.25
N LEU A 32 13.58 11.48 -7.96
CA LEU A 32 14.70 11.87 -7.12
C LEU A 32 15.56 10.63 -6.81
N PRO A 33 16.87 10.65 -7.10
CA PRO A 33 17.81 9.68 -6.54
C PRO A 33 17.89 9.87 -5.02
N ILE A 34 17.69 8.81 -4.26
CA ILE A 34 17.64 8.83 -2.79
C ILE A 34 18.93 8.21 -2.24
N PRO A 35 19.89 9.01 -1.72
CA PRO A 35 21.03 8.49 -1.01
C PRO A 35 20.59 7.70 0.22
N GLN A 36 21.08 6.47 0.35
CA GLN A 36 20.78 5.62 1.49
C GLN A 36 21.91 4.64 1.73
N LEU A 37 22.01 4.14 2.96
CA LEU A 37 22.99 3.13 3.32
C LEU A 37 22.59 1.79 2.70
N VAL A 38 23.52 1.12 2.02
CA VAL A 38 23.37 -0.25 1.49
C VAL A 38 24.21 -1.26 2.30
N ALA A 39 25.20 -0.74 3.02
CA ALA A 39 25.99 -1.41 4.03
C ALA A 39 26.47 -0.37 5.06
N PRO A 40 26.90 -0.78 6.27
CA PRO A 40 27.49 0.12 7.25
C PRO A 40 28.56 1.05 6.63
N GLY A 41 28.35 2.36 6.73
CA GLY A 41 29.25 3.39 6.17
C GLY A 41 29.27 3.51 4.64
N VAL A 42 28.47 2.76 3.90
CA VAL A 42 28.42 2.78 2.42
C VAL A 42 27.08 3.34 1.97
N VAL A 43 27.10 4.55 1.39
CA VAL A 43 25.93 5.23 0.84
C VAL A 43 25.92 5.09 -0.67
N GLU A 44 24.77 4.68 -1.22
CA GLU A 44 24.50 4.67 -2.65
C GLU A 44 23.16 5.35 -2.95
N GLU A 45 23.01 5.85 -4.17
CA GLU A 45 21.74 6.37 -4.66
C GLU A 45 20.88 5.24 -5.23
N ARG A 46 19.58 5.29 -4.94
CA ARG A 46 18.55 4.40 -5.49
C ARG A 46 17.33 5.23 -5.89
N THR A 47 16.50 4.71 -6.79
CA THR A 47 15.26 5.37 -7.21
C THR A 47 14.09 5.14 -6.25
N SER A 48 14.28 4.27 -5.25
CA SER A 48 13.30 3.97 -4.21
C SER A 48 13.98 3.80 -2.85
N LEU A 49 13.24 4.09 -1.79
CA LEU A 49 13.63 3.89 -0.40
C LEU A 49 12.79 2.74 0.18
N PRO A 50 13.38 1.61 0.55
CA PRO A 50 12.64 0.58 1.28
C PRO A 50 12.03 1.12 2.57
N SER A 51 10.74 0.90 2.78
CA SER A 51 9.96 1.32 3.96
C SER A 51 10.25 0.39 5.14
N PHE A 52 11.51 0.37 5.58
CA PHE A 52 12.04 -0.45 6.67
C PHE A 52 12.83 0.43 7.64
N ILE A 53 12.72 0.15 8.93
CA ILE A 53 13.56 0.76 9.97
C ILE A 53 14.30 -0.34 10.70
N TYR A 54 15.62 -0.19 10.84
CA TYR A 54 16.43 -1.00 11.73
C TYR A 54 16.76 -0.19 12.97
N LEU A 55 16.56 -0.81 14.13
CA LEU A 55 16.81 -0.25 15.44
C LEU A 55 18.10 -0.88 15.96
N PRO A 56 19.32 -0.37 15.68
CA PRO A 56 20.58 -1.00 16.09
C PRO A 56 20.76 -1.08 17.62
N PRO A 57 21.59 -2.01 18.15
CA PRO A 57 21.93 -2.01 19.57
C PRO A 57 22.65 -0.72 19.92
N GLU A 58 22.53 -0.25 21.16
CA GLU A 58 23.05 1.07 21.56
C GLU A 58 24.55 1.25 21.22
N GLN A 59 25.36 0.21 21.42
CA GLN A 59 26.79 0.24 21.10
C GLN A 59 27.06 0.37 19.60
N GLU A 60 26.22 -0.25 18.78
CA GLU A 60 26.33 -0.24 17.33
C GLU A 60 25.86 1.10 16.75
N GLY A 61 24.74 1.65 17.26
CA GLY A 61 24.23 2.96 16.85
C GLY A 61 25.24 4.10 17.11
N LYS A 62 26.03 3.99 18.19
CA LYS A 62 27.07 4.99 18.53
C LYS A 62 28.34 4.89 17.68
N SER A 63 28.47 3.89 16.82
CA SER A 63 29.68 3.68 16.00
C SER A 63 29.82 4.65 14.81
N GLY A 64 28.74 5.37 14.45
CA GLY A 64 28.68 6.16 13.22
C GLY A 64 28.46 5.32 11.95
N ALA A 65 28.30 4.00 12.07
CA ALA A 65 28.01 3.08 10.96
C ALA A 65 26.73 3.42 10.18
N TYR A 66 25.81 4.13 10.83
CA TYR A 66 24.49 4.49 10.30
C TYR A 66 24.36 5.97 9.90
N ASP A 67 25.49 6.67 9.82
CA ASP A 67 25.51 8.06 9.42
C ASP A 67 25.11 8.26 7.94
N LEU A 68 24.38 9.33 7.69
CA LEU A 68 24.01 9.79 6.35
C LEU A 68 24.70 11.12 6.03
N PRO A 69 24.72 11.58 4.76
CA PRO A 69 25.36 12.84 4.38
C PRO A 69 24.86 14.06 5.17
N TRP A 70 23.57 14.06 5.54
CA TRP A 70 22.90 15.15 6.26
C TRP A 70 22.77 14.95 7.76
N ARG A 71 23.08 13.75 8.30
CA ARG A 71 22.89 13.46 9.73
C ARG A 71 23.92 12.48 10.28
N LYS A 72 24.56 12.89 11.38
CA LYS A 72 25.55 12.12 12.14
C LYS A 72 24.96 11.63 13.47
N GLY A 73 25.42 10.49 13.96
CA GLY A 73 24.98 9.90 15.22
C GLY A 73 23.58 9.29 15.14
N ASN A 74 23.23 8.71 14.01
CA ASN A 74 21.92 8.09 13.80
C ASN A 74 21.72 6.88 14.73
N THR A 75 20.66 6.91 15.53
CA THR A 75 20.27 5.82 16.43
C THR A 75 19.32 4.82 15.77
N ILE A 76 18.89 5.09 14.54
CA ILE A 76 18.06 4.24 13.70
C ILE A 76 18.62 4.26 12.27
N ALA A 77 18.34 3.23 11.49
CA ALA A 77 18.64 3.20 10.07
C ALA A 77 17.36 2.98 9.26
N VAL A 78 17.23 3.66 8.13
CA VAL A 78 16.07 3.59 7.24
C VAL A 78 16.53 3.18 5.83
N GLY A 79 15.70 2.48 5.08
CA GLY A 79 15.98 2.13 3.68
C GLY A 79 16.64 0.76 3.48
N GLU A 80 17.52 0.66 2.49
CA GLU A 80 18.11 -0.60 2.04
C GLU A 80 18.87 -1.33 3.15
N ILE A 81 19.68 -0.64 3.93
CA ILE A 81 20.38 -1.25 5.07
C ILE A 81 19.37 -1.84 6.07
N ALA A 82 18.26 -1.16 6.34
CA ALA A 82 17.24 -1.65 7.27
C ALA A 82 16.55 -2.91 6.73
N ARG A 83 16.23 -2.93 5.43
CA ARG A 83 15.70 -4.10 4.74
C ARG A 83 16.67 -5.29 4.78
N ARG A 84 17.98 -5.04 4.65
CA ARG A 84 19.00 -6.09 4.77
C ARG A 84 19.09 -6.60 6.21
N MET A 85 19.16 -5.70 7.18
CA MET A 85 19.25 -6.05 8.60
C MET A 85 18.01 -6.79 9.10
N SER A 86 16.84 -6.63 8.47
CA SER A 86 15.66 -7.41 8.84
C SER A 86 15.82 -8.91 8.61
N ALA A 87 16.68 -9.33 7.68
CA ALA A 87 17.02 -10.74 7.49
C ALA A 87 17.93 -11.32 8.58
N GLU A 88 18.75 -10.47 9.19
CA GLU A 88 19.74 -10.85 10.21
C GLU A 88 19.18 -10.69 11.64
N ALA A 89 18.41 -9.63 11.89
CA ALA A 89 17.86 -9.24 13.18
C ALA A 89 16.39 -8.75 13.04
N PRO A 90 15.46 -9.65 12.65
CA PRO A 90 14.06 -9.30 12.40
C PRO A 90 13.35 -8.69 13.60
N GLN A 91 13.67 -9.16 14.81
CA GLN A 91 13.10 -8.66 16.06
C GLN A 91 13.45 -7.20 16.36
N ARG A 92 14.42 -6.62 15.65
CA ARG A 92 14.87 -5.21 15.79
C ARG A 92 14.58 -4.40 14.52
N SER A 93 13.64 -4.87 13.70
CA SER A 93 13.30 -4.26 12.41
C SER A 93 11.81 -3.97 12.31
N VAL A 94 11.46 -2.75 11.90
CA VAL A 94 10.10 -2.33 11.61
C VAL A 94 9.87 -2.41 10.10
N SER A 95 8.74 -2.97 9.70
CA SER A 95 8.28 -3.04 8.31
C SER A 95 6.74 -2.98 8.26
N ALA A 96 6.18 -2.79 7.07
CA ALA A 96 4.73 -2.77 6.83
C ALA A 96 3.95 -1.75 7.68
N ALA A 97 4.61 -0.68 8.16
CA ALA A 97 3.99 0.34 9.02
C ALA A 97 2.74 0.96 8.38
N LYS A 98 2.73 1.12 7.05
CA LYS A 98 1.56 1.59 6.30
C LYS A 98 0.33 0.69 6.51
N SER A 99 0.48 -0.63 6.41
CA SER A 99 -0.62 -1.57 6.67
C SER A 99 -1.14 -1.46 8.11
N TRP A 100 -0.27 -1.17 9.08
CA TRP A 100 -0.68 -0.93 10.46
C TRP A 100 -1.48 0.36 10.64
N LEU A 101 -1.23 1.41 9.85
CA LEU A 101 -2.05 2.64 9.88
C LEU A 101 -3.52 2.37 9.54
N GLY A 102 -3.75 1.44 8.60
CA GLY A 102 -5.08 0.98 8.20
C GLY A 102 -5.74 -0.01 9.17
N HIS A 103 -5.04 -0.45 10.23
CA HIS A 103 -5.56 -1.45 11.15
C HIS A 103 -6.26 -0.83 12.36
N SER A 104 -7.57 -0.63 12.26
CA SER A 104 -8.37 0.06 13.29
C SER A 104 -8.56 -0.69 14.62
N ARG A 105 -8.15 -1.96 14.75
CA ARG A 105 -8.29 -2.73 16.01
C ARG A 105 -7.13 -2.51 16.99
N VAL A 106 -6.10 -1.78 16.59
CA VAL A 106 -4.98 -1.40 17.46
C VAL A 106 -4.92 0.12 17.56
N ASP A 107 -4.37 0.60 18.67
CA ASP A 107 -3.94 1.99 18.74
C ASP A 107 -2.68 2.16 17.89
N ARG A 108 -2.75 3.06 16.90
CA ARG A 108 -1.68 3.30 15.93
C ARG A 108 -0.68 4.36 16.41
N HIS A 109 -0.93 4.98 17.57
CA HIS A 109 -0.01 5.87 18.27
C HIS A 109 0.83 5.16 19.31
N GLU A 110 0.43 3.96 19.73
CA GLU A 110 1.17 3.17 20.72
C GLU A 110 2.41 2.48 20.10
N PRO A 111 3.51 2.30 20.86
CA PRO A 111 4.74 1.71 20.38
C PRO A 111 4.64 0.19 20.25
N ILE A 112 3.99 -0.27 19.19
CA ILE A 112 3.72 -1.69 18.93
C ILE A 112 4.72 -2.37 17.99
N LEU A 113 5.55 -1.61 17.27
CA LEU A 113 6.54 -2.11 16.30
C LEU A 113 7.96 -2.00 16.86
N PRO A 114 8.88 -2.97 16.64
CA PRO A 114 8.73 -4.18 15.84
C PRO A 114 7.71 -5.17 16.42
N TRP A 115 6.83 -5.69 15.56
CA TRP A 115 5.80 -6.64 15.98
C TRP A 115 6.46 -7.96 16.42
N GLY A 116 5.98 -8.53 17.53
CA GLY A 116 6.51 -9.80 18.04
C GLY A 116 7.88 -9.72 18.73
N ALA A 117 8.41 -8.53 18.99
CA ALA A 117 9.66 -8.34 19.74
C ALA A 117 9.52 -8.58 21.26
N GLU A 118 8.44 -9.22 21.71
CA GLU A 118 8.22 -9.53 23.13
C GLU A 118 8.98 -10.79 23.57
N PRO A 119 9.40 -10.88 24.84
CA PRO A 119 10.05 -12.10 25.34
C PRO A 119 9.09 -13.30 25.26
N ALA A 120 9.57 -14.43 24.72
CA ALA A 120 8.78 -15.65 24.54
C ALA A 120 8.25 -16.28 25.85
N ALA A 121 8.69 -15.80 27.02
CA ALA A 121 8.24 -16.26 28.32
C ALA A 121 7.92 -15.08 29.27
N LYS A 122 6.85 -15.23 30.07
CA LYS A 122 6.42 -14.25 31.09
C LYS A 122 7.46 -13.95 32.19
N ASN A 123 8.55 -14.71 32.26
CA ASN A 123 9.62 -14.59 33.27
C ASN A 123 11.02 -14.31 32.67
N THR A 124 11.09 -13.90 31.40
CA THR A 124 12.33 -13.38 30.82
C THR A 124 12.42 -11.87 31.01
N ALA A 125 13.64 -11.34 31.16
CA ALA A 125 13.87 -9.90 31.25
C ALA A 125 13.18 -9.16 30.09
N PRO A 126 12.70 -7.92 30.29
CA PRO A 126 12.13 -7.11 29.22
C PRO A 126 13.07 -7.10 28.01
N SER A 127 12.49 -7.21 26.82
CA SER A 127 13.22 -7.04 25.58
C SER A 127 13.91 -5.67 25.59
N ASP A 128 15.22 -5.63 25.35
CA ASP A 128 16.01 -4.39 25.22
C ASP A 128 15.76 -3.67 23.89
N VAL A 129 14.84 -4.22 23.08
CA VAL A 129 14.49 -3.69 21.77
C VAL A 129 13.54 -2.51 21.94
N PRO A 130 13.95 -1.29 21.52
CA PRO A 130 13.04 -0.16 21.51
C PRO A 130 11.87 -0.42 20.57
N LYS A 131 10.69 0.11 20.92
CA LYS A 131 9.50 0.06 20.06
C LYS A 131 9.08 1.47 19.63
N MET A 132 8.34 1.55 18.54
CA MET A 132 7.74 2.78 18.01
C MET A 132 6.36 2.50 17.42
N SER A 133 5.60 3.57 17.22
CA SER A 133 4.26 3.48 16.65
C SER A 133 4.31 3.41 15.12
N PRO A 134 3.25 2.86 14.48
CA PRO A 134 3.07 2.97 13.03
C PRO A 134 3.19 4.41 12.50
N VAL A 135 2.64 5.39 13.22
CA VAL A 135 2.72 6.82 12.86
C VAL A 135 4.18 7.30 12.86
N THR A 136 4.94 7.01 13.93
CA THR A 136 6.35 7.38 14.04
C THR A 136 7.22 6.67 13.00
N ALA A 137 6.92 5.41 12.68
CA ALA A 137 7.63 4.69 11.63
C ALA A 137 7.42 5.36 10.25
N SER A 138 6.17 5.70 9.92
CA SER A 138 5.86 6.43 8.68
C SER A 138 6.49 7.83 8.64
N GLN A 139 6.55 8.53 9.78
CA GLN A 139 7.27 9.79 9.91
C GLN A 139 8.74 9.63 9.53
N HIS A 140 9.44 8.63 10.06
CA HIS A 140 10.86 8.40 9.75
C HIS A 140 11.13 8.08 8.28
N TYR A 141 10.20 7.43 7.57
CA TYR A 141 10.32 7.25 6.12
C TYR A 141 10.26 8.59 5.39
N LEU A 142 9.32 9.45 5.76
CA LEU A 142 9.16 10.78 5.17
C LEU A 142 10.34 11.70 5.52
N GLU A 143 10.84 11.68 6.75
CA GLU A 143 12.04 12.43 7.15
C GLU A 143 13.26 12.08 6.30
N HIS A 144 13.44 10.79 5.95
CA HIS A 144 14.53 10.38 5.05
C HIS A 144 14.35 10.95 3.64
N LEU A 145 13.13 10.88 3.10
CA LEU A 145 12.83 11.44 1.77
C LEU A 145 12.99 12.96 1.72
N ILE A 146 12.53 13.66 2.75
CA ILE A 146 12.67 15.11 2.91
C ILE A 146 14.16 15.48 2.95
N ALA A 147 14.95 14.80 3.77
CA ALA A 147 16.38 15.09 3.87
C ALA A 147 17.14 14.78 2.57
N ALA A 148 16.75 13.73 1.84
CA ALA A 148 17.30 13.44 0.51
C ALA A 148 16.96 14.55 -0.49
N TRP A 149 15.71 15.05 -0.47
CA TRP A 149 15.28 16.18 -1.29
C TRP A 149 16.08 17.45 -0.98
N GLU A 150 16.14 17.86 0.29
CA GLU A 150 16.83 19.09 0.69
C GLU A 150 18.35 19.01 0.47
N HIS A 151 18.93 17.81 0.52
CA HIS A 151 20.32 17.60 0.13
C HIS A 151 20.55 17.80 -1.37
N ALA A 152 19.62 17.35 -2.22
CA ALA A 152 19.69 17.50 -3.66
C ALA A 152 19.27 18.90 -4.14
N GLN A 153 18.39 19.58 -3.40
CA GLN A 153 17.76 20.86 -3.75
C GLN A 153 17.85 21.85 -2.56
N PRO A 154 19.05 22.32 -2.17
CA PRO A 154 19.24 23.12 -0.96
C PRO A 154 18.52 24.48 -1.00
N ASP A 155 18.23 25.00 -2.19
CA ASP A 155 17.54 26.29 -2.39
C ASP A 155 16.01 26.15 -2.53
N ALA A 156 15.45 24.94 -2.40
CA ALA A 156 14.03 24.66 -2.56
C ALA A 156 13.50 23.77 -1.42
N LEU A 157 13.43 24.32 -0.20
CA LEU A 157 12.95 23.60 0.98
C LEU A 157 11.57 22.99 0.75
N ILE A 158 11.38 21.72 1.16
CA ILE A 158 10.15 20.97 0.87
C ILE A 158 8.90 21.61 1.48
N ALA A 159 9.05 22.22 2.65
CA ALA A 159 7.98 22.91 3.37
C ALA A 159 7.44 24.16 2.64
N GLN A 160 8.09 24.58 1.56
CA GLN A 160 7.69 25.71 0.71
C GLN A 160 7.27 25.27 -0.69
N GLN A 161 7.18 23.96 -0.94
CA GLN A 161 6.79 23.38 -2.23
C GLN A 161 5.36 22.85 -2.16
N GLU A 162 4.77 22.60 -3.33
CA GLU A 162 3.51 21.88 -3.42
C GLU A 162 3.79 20.38 -3.25
N VAL A 163 3.16 19.74 -2.26
CA VAL A 163 3.38 18.32 -1.95
C VAL A 163 2.09 17.52 -2.16
N VAL A 164 2.18 16.45 -2.94
CA VAL A 164 1.14 15.46 -3.15
C VAL A 164 1.62 14.13 -2.59
N LEU A 165 0.98 13.64 -1.53
CA LEU A 165 1.32 12.39 -0.84
C LEU A 165 0.27 11.32 -1.15
N THR A 166 0.70 10.12 -1.54
CA THR A 166 -0.26 9.08 -1.93
C THR A 166 -0.70 8.18 -0.77
N VAL A 167 -1.97 7.76 -0.84
CA VAL A 167 -2.61 6.82 0.09
C VAL A 167 -3.38 5.75 -0.67
N PRO A 168 -3.54 4.53 -0.12
CA PRO A 168 -4.38 3.52 -0.74
C PRO A 168 -5.82 4.04 -0.84
N ALA A 169 -6.49 3.81 -1.97
CA ALA A 169 -7.87 4.26 -2.17
C ALA A 169 -8.83 3.67 -1.11
N SER A 170 -8.50 2.48 -0.63
CA SER A 170 -9.24 1.71 0.36
C SER A 170 -9.05 2.20 1.81
N PHE A 171 -8.11 3.11 2.08
CA PHE A 171 -7.93 3.72 3.40
C PHE A 171 -9.17 4.50 3.85
N ASP A 172 -9.60 4.24 5.09
CA ASP A 172 -10.62 5.03 5.74
C ASP A 172 -10.11 6.43 6.14
N ALA A 173 -11.03 7.29 6.61
CA ALA A 173 -10.68 8.65 6.99
C ALA A 173 -9.66 8.70 8.14
N ALA A 174 -9.69 7.72 9.05
CA ALA A 174 -8.78 7.68 10.19
C ALA A 174 -7.36 7.31 9.76
N ALA A 175 -7.20 6.34 8.85
CA ALA A 175 -5.89 5.97 8.31
C ALA A 175 -5.28 7.11 7.46
N ARG A 176 -6.11 7.83 6.69
CA ARG A 176 -5.69 9.04 5.95
C ARG A 176 -5.21 10.14 6.90
N GLU A 177 -5.93 10.42 7.98
CA GLU A 177 -5.51 11.44 8.95
C GLU A 177 -4.20 11.06 9.65
N LEU A 178 -4.00 9.79 10.02
CA LEU A 178 -2.72 9.37 10.60
C LEU A 178 -1.55 9.49 9.62
N THR A 179 -1.81 9.28 8.33
CA THR A 179 -0.78 9.46 7.30
C THR A 179 -0.41 10.95 7.18
N ARG A 180 -1.42 11.83 7.24
CA ARG A 180 -1.23 13.27 7.30
C ARG A 180 -0.50 13.70 8.58
N GLU A 181 -0.85 13.15 9.73
CA GLU A 181 -0.17 13.41 11.00
C GLU A 181 1.32 13.08 10.92
N ALA A 182 1.68 11.89 10.43
CA ALA A 182 3.07 11.48 10.22
C ALA A 182 3.81 12.43 9.24
N ALA A 183 3.12 12.88 8.19
CA ALA A 183 3.66 13.81 7.21
C ALA A 183 3.96 15.20 7.80
N LEU A 184 3.03 15.76 8.58
CA LEU A 184 3.24 17.04 9.24
C LEU A 184 4.34 16.96 10.29
N ALA A 185 4.38 15.85 11.05
CA ALA A 185 5.45 15.60 12.03
C ALA A 185 6.82 15.49 11.37
N ALA A 186 6.90 14.96 10.15
CA ALA A 186 8.14 14.88 9.37
C ALA A 186 8.59 16.24 8.79
N GLY A 187 7.71 17.24 8.74
CA GLY A 187 8.01 18.57 8.22
C GLY A 187 7.45 18.86 6.82
N LEU A 188 6.52 18.04 6.31
CA LEU A 188 5.76 18.36 5.09
C LEU A 188 4.78 19.53 5.34
N PRO A 189 4.44 20.31 4.31
CA PRO A 189 3.60 21.50 4.46
C PRO A 189 2.16 21.16 4.85
N ALA A 190 1.51 22.07 5.58
CA ALA A 190 0.18 21.84 6.18
C ALA A 190 -0.95 21.65 5.15
N ASP A 191 -0.76 22.21 3.95
CA ASP A 191 -1.65 22.19 2.80
C ASP A 191 -1.32 21.07 1.78
N LEU A 192 -0.49 20.08 2.18
CA LEU A 192 -0.24 18.90 1.36
C LEU A 192 -1.55 18.24 0.91
N VAL A 193 -1.57 17.72 -0.31
CA VAL A 193 -2.72 17.02 -0.88
C VAL A 193 -2.54 15.52 -0.74
N LEU A 194 -3.57 14.82 -0.27
CA LEU A 194 -3.61 13.36 -0.31
C LEU A 194 -4.23 12.88 -1.62
N LEU A 195 -3.50 12.06 -2.38
CA LEU A 195 -3.98 11.48 -3.63
C LEU A 195 -4.10 9.96 -3.51
N GLU A 196 -5.12 9.36 -4.13
CA GLU A 196 -5.23 7.90 -4.14
C GLU A 196 -4.21 7.27 -5.09
N GLU A 197 -3.48 6.26 -4.60
CA GLU A 197 -2.50 5.50 -5.39
C GLU A 197 -3.01 5.03 -6.77
N PRO A 198 -4.18 4.40 -6.91
CA PRO A 198 -4.67 3.99 -8.22
C PRO A 198 -4.99 5.18 -9.13
N GLN A 199 -5.38 6.34 -8.58
CA GLN A 199 -5.55 7.55 -9.38
C GLN A 199 -4.21 8.09 -9.85
N ALA A 200 -3.20 8.10 -8.96
CA ALA A 200 -1.84 8.48 -9.30
C ALA A 200 -1.28 7.60 -10.43
N ALA A 201 -1.47 6.27 -10.38
CA ALA A 201 -1.07 5.38 -11.46
C ALA A 201 -1.70 5.76 -12.82
N VAL A 202 -2.99 6.12 -12.84
CA VAL A 202 -3.67 6.61 -14.05
C VAL A 202 -3.10 7.97 -14.50
N TYR A 203 -2.80 8.89 -13.58
CA TYR A 203 -2.16 10.17 -13.91
C TYR A 203 -0.76 10.00 -14.53
N SER A 204 0.02 9.03 -14.05
CA SER A 204 1.29 8.69 -14.70
C SER A 204 1.10 8.19 -16.13
N TRP A 205 0.11 7.32 -16.35
CA TRP A 205 -0.25 6.87 -17.69
C TRP A 205 -0.68 8.04 -18.60
N LEU A 206 -1.51 8.96 -18.10
CA LEU A 206 -1.92 10.17 -18.82
C LEU A 206 -0.72 11.03 -19.22
N THR A 207 0.28 11.14 -18.35
CA THR A 207 1.52 11.88 -18.62
C THR A 207 2.29 11.27 -19.79
N VAL A 208 2.46 9.94 -19.79
CA VAL A 208 3.17 9.21 -20.86
C VAL A 208 2.42 9.30 -22.19
N MET A 209 1.09 9.20 -22.15
CA MET A 209 0.29 9.21 -23.36
C MET A 209 0.13 10.61 -23.97
N GLY A 210 0.11 11.66 -23.14
CA GLY A 210 -0.32 12.99 -23.56
C GLY A 210 -1.67 12.91 -24.28
N ASP A 211 -1.92 13.72 -25.30
CA ASP A 211 -3.21 13.74 -26.01
C ASP A 211 -3.61 12.42 -26.69
N LYS A 212 -2.69 11.46 -26.83
CA LYS A 212 -2.98 10.14 -27.43
C LYS A 212 -3.92 9.31 -26.57
N TRP A 213 -4.06 9.60 -25.27
CA TRP A 213 -4.95 8.86 -24.37
C TRP A 213 -6.41 8.89 -24.86
N ARG A 214 -6.84 10.00 -25.48
CA ARG A 214 -8.18 10.18 -26.07
C ARG A 214 -8.46 9.29 -27.28
N LYS A 215 -7.42 8.67 -27.85
CA LYS A 215 -7.54 7.65 -28.91
C LYS A 215 -7.47 6.23 -28.34
N ALA A 216 -6.86 6.07 -27.17
CA ALA A 216 -6.72 4.78 -26.50
C ALA A 216 -8.01 4.36 -25.80
N LEU A 217 -8.71 5.33 -25.19
CA LEU A 217 -9.96 5.16 -24.47
C LEU A 217 -11.11 5.92 -25.15
N LYS A 218 -12.33 5.37 -25.04
CA LYS A 218 -13.58 5.90 -25.61
C LYS A 218 -14.67 5.94 -24.54
N VAL A 219 -15.69 6.77 -24.75
CA VAL A 219 -16.87 6.80 -23.87
C VAL A 219 -17.47 5.40 -23.75
N GLY A 220 -17.72 4.97 -22.51
CA GLY A 220 -18.22 3.63 -22.19
C GLY A 220 -17.13 2.61 -21.88
N ASP A 221 -15.85 2.90 -22.19
CA ASP A 221 -14.74 2.05 -21.75
C ASP A 221 -14.65 2.09 -20.21
N THR A 222 -14.26 0.94 -19.65
CA THR A 222 -14.07 0.76 -18.21
C THR A 222 -12.68 0.22 -17.96
N LEU A 223 -11.85 1.05 -17.31
CA LEU A 223 -10.49 0.73 -16.92
C LEU A 223 -10.47 0.09 -15.53
N LEU A 224 -9.92 -1.12 -15.44
CA LEU A 224 -9.55 -1.76 -14.19
C LEU A 224 -8.09 -1.40 -13.85
N VAL A 225 -7.88 -0.69 -12.75
CA VAL A 225 -6.56 -0.53 -12.14
C VAL A 225 -6.36 -1.66 -11.15
N CYS A 226 -5.34 -2.49 -11.39
CA CYS A 226 -4.95 -3.61 -10.56
C CYS A 226 -3.57 -3.33 -9.97
N ASP A 227 -3.53 -2.94 -8.70
CA ASP A 227 -2.30 -2.68 -7.97
C ASP A 227 -1.98 -3.85 -7.04
N VAL A 228 -0.92 -4.59 -7.32
CA VAL A 228 -0.45 -5.68 -6.45
C VAL A 228 0.96 -5.36 -5.97
N GLY A 229 1.01 -4.76 -4.80
CA GLY A 229 2.23 -4.36 -4.13
C GLY A 229 2.89 -5.47 -3.31
N GLY A 230 3.86 -5.09 -2.48
CA GLY A 230 4.52 -6.01 -1.57
C GLY A 230 3.62 -6.47 -0.43
N GLY A 231 2.85 -5.58 0.20
CA GLY A 231 1.99 -5.95 1.34
C GLY A 231 0.49 -6.01 1.02
N THR A 232 0.05 -5.37 -0.05
CA THR A 232 -1.38 -5.12 -0.29
C THR A 232 -1.75 -5.27 -1.76
N THR A 233 -3.03 -5.55 -1.99
CA THR A 233 -3.66 -5.51 -3.31
C THR A 233 -4.82 -4.53 -3.27
N ASP A 234 -4.83 -3.57 -4.18
CA ASP A 234 -5.87 -2.56 -4.30
C ASP A 234 -6.46 -2.59 -5.73
N LEU A 235 -7.79 -2.64 -5.81
CA LEU A 235 -8.53 -2.73 -7.07
C LEU A 235 -9.39 -1.48 -7.24
N THR A 236 -9.37 -0.87 -8.42
CA THR A 236 -10.19 0.32 -8.72
C THR A 236 -10.76 0.25 -10.13
N LEU A 237 -12.02 0.65 -10.30
CA LEU A 237 -12.65 0.83 -11.61
C LEU A 237 -12.73 2.32 -11.94
N VAL A 238 -12.29 2.68 -13.14
CA VAL A 238 -12.37 4.02 -13.69
C VAL A 238 -13.15 3.97 -15.00
N GLY A 239 -14.24 4.71 -15.08
CA GLY A 239 -15.07 4.85 -16.27
C GLY A 239 -14.65 6.03 -17.12
N VAL A 240 -14.85 5.89 -18.42
CA VAL A 240 -14.63 6.96 -19.39
C VAL A 240 -15.98 7.58 -19.75
N ALA A 241 -16.15 8.86 -19.43
CA ALA A 241 -17.35 9.64 -19.70
C ALA A 241 -17.04 10.82 -20.62
N GLU A 242 -18.07 11.52 -21.07
CA GLU A 242 -17.95 12.77 -21.81
C GLU A 242 -18.71 13.87 -21.07
N GLU A 243 -18.07 15.03 -20.93
CA GLU A 243 -18.68 16.24 -20.39
C GLU A 243 -18.27 17.42 -21.25
N ASN A 244 -19.22 18.25 -21.66
CA ASN A 244 -18.96 19.44 -22.50
C ASN A 244 -18.15 19.13 -23.78
N GLY A 245 -18.28 17.93 -24.35
CA GLY A 245 -17.54 17.51 -25.54
C GLY A 245 -16.11 17.02 -25.26
N GLU A 246 -15.69 16.95 -23.99
CA GLU A 246 -14.38 16.46 -23.58
C GLU A 246 -14.48 15.13 -22.84
N LEU A 247 -13.55 14.22 -23.14
CA LEU A 247 -13.42 12.97 -22.40
C LEU A 247 -12.98 13.26 -20.97
N THR A 248 -13.68 12.66 -20.01
CA THR A 248 -13.41 12.73 -18.58
C THR A 248 -13.26 11.32 -18.01
N LEU A 249 -12.38 11.17 -17.02
CA LEU A 249 -12.22 9.92 -16.28
C LEU A 249 -12.95 10.05 -14.95
N ARG A 250 -13.74 9.04 -14.59
CA ARG A 250 -14.50 9.00 -13.34
C ARG A 250 -14.21 7.72 -12.59
N ARG A 251 -13.89 7.81 -11.31
CA ARG A 251 -13.78 6.62 -10.47
C ARG A 251 -15.17 6.03 -10.24
N ILE A 252 -15.38 4.78 -10.65
CA ILE A 252 -16.65 4.05 -10.51
C ILE A 252 -16.71 3.31 -9.17
N ALA A 253 -15.60 2.66 -8.80
CA ALA A 253 -15.55 1.82 -7.62
C ALA A 253 -14.13 1.65 -7.09
N VAL A 254 -14.04 1.42 -5.78
CA VAL A 254 -12.81 1.09 -5.04
C VAL A 254 -13.07 -0.20 -4.29
N GLY A 255 -12.15 -1.16 -4.42
CA GLY A 255 -12.21 -2.44 -3.72
C GLY A 255 -11.88 -2.30 -2.23
N ASP A 256 -12.06 -3.41 -1.51
CA ASP A 256 -11.59 -3.50 -0.12
C ASP A 256 -10.06 -3.47 -0.06
N HIS A 257 -9.51 -3.05 1.08
CA HIS A 257 -8.07 -3.08 1.32
C HIS A 257 -7.62 -4.51 1.59
N LEU A 258 -7.01 -5.18 0.60
CA LEU A 258 -6.59 -6.57 0.74
C LEU A 258 -5.17 -6.63 1.29
N LEU A 259 -5.00 -7.22 2.48
CA LEU A 259 -3.68 -7.52 3.05
C LEU A 259 -3.08 -8.80 2.44
N VAL A 260 -2.95 -8.78 1.11
CA VAL A 260 -2.32 -9.83 0.30
C VAL A 260 -1.41 -9.18 -0.73
N GLY A 261 -0.14 -9.59 -0.76
CA GLY A 261 0.81 -9.13 -1.76
C GLY A 261 2.03 -10.02 -1.87
N GLY A 262 3.14 -9.44 -2.35
CA GLY A 262 4.43 -10.11 -2.48
C GLY A 262 4.97 -10.74 -1.19
N ASP A 263 4.67 -10.18 -0.02
CA ASP A 263 5.14 -10.67 1.28
C ASP A 263 4.47 -12.01 1.64
N ASN A 264 3.19 -12.17 1.31
CA ASN A 264 2.48 -13.45 1.46
C ASN A 264 3.06 -14.50 0.51
N MET A 265 3.44 -14.10 -0.72
CA MET A 265 4.09 -14.98 -1.68
C MET A 265 5.46 -15.44 -1.18
N ASP A 266 6.24 -14.54 -0.60
CA ASP A 266 7.54 -14.84 0.00
C ASP A 266 7.38 -15.85 1.13
N LEU A 267 6.36 -15.65 1.99
CA LEU A 267 6.07 -16.55 3.11
C LEU A 267 5.58 -17.93 2.63
N ALA A 268 4.73 -17.98 1.60
CA ALA A 268 4.26 -19.23 1.01
C ALA A 268 5.42 -20.04 0.43
N LEU A 269 6.34 -19.38 -0.27
CA LEU A 269 7.55 -20.01 -0.79
C LEU A 269 8.46 -20.48 0.34
N ALA A 270 8.62 -19.69 1.41
CA ALA A 270 9.40 -20.05 2.58
C ALA A 270 8.84 -21.29 3.29
N HIS A 271 7.52 -21.36 3.47
CA HIS A 271 6.87 -22.52 4.07
C HIS A 271 7.05 -23.79 3.22
N PHE A 272 6.88 -23.67 1.91
CA PHE A 272 7.15 -24.77 0.97
C PHE A 272 8.60 -25.25 1.06
N MET A 273 9.56 -24.32 1.12
CA MET A 273 10.98 -24.66 1.21
C MET A 273 11.38 -25.21 2.59
N ALA A 274 10.74 -24.75 3.67
CA ALA A 274 10.93 -25.30 5.00
C ALA A 274 10.57 -26.79 5.06
N GLY A 275 9.51 -27.22 4.35
CA GLY A 275 9.16 -28.62 4.18
C GLY A 275 10.30 -29.43 3.54
N LYS A 276 10.89 -28.93 2.44
CA LYS A 276 12.03 -29.57 1.76
C LYS A 276 13.29 -29.64 2.62
N PHE A 277 13.56 -28.62 3.44
CA PHE A 277 14.63 -28.66 4.43
C PHE A 277 14.36 -29.72 5.50
N GLY A 278 13.11 -29.84 5.95
CA GLY A 278 12.65 -30.90 6.86
C GLY A 278 12.84 -32.31 6.30
N GLU A 279 12.57 -32.53 5.01
CA GLU A 279 12.84 -33.79 4.32
C GLU A 279 14.34 -34.16 4.30
N LYS A 280 15.23 -33.16 4.28
CA LYS A 280 16.68 -33.35 4.45
C LYS A 280 17.13 -33.43 5.91
N GLY A 281 16.21 -33.48 6.86
CA GLY A 281 16.49 -33.58 8.29
C GLY A 281 16.87 -32.26 8.96
N VAL A 282 16.65 -31.12 8.31
CA VAL A 282 16.90 -29.78 8.89
C VAL A 282 15.61 -29.27 9.51
N LYS A 283 15.59 -29.16 10.84
CA LYS A 283 14.51 -28.51 11.58
C LYS A 283 14.87 -27.04 11.79
N LEU A 284 14.08 -26.14 11.20
CA LEU A 284 14.29 -24.70 11.32
C LEU A 284 13.86 -24.19 12.69
N ASP A 285 14.72 -23.42 13.34
CA ASP A 285 14.37 -22.57 14.47
C ASP A 285 13.67 -21.27 13.98
N PRO A 286 13.11 -20.45 14.89
CA PRO A 286 12.43 -19.22 14.50
C PRO A 286 13.30 -18.25 13.70
N TRP A 287 14.59 -18.12 14.03
CA TRP A 287 15.50 -17.20 13.34
C TRP A 287 15.85 -17.70 11.93
N GLN A 288 16.12 -19.01 11.79
CA GLN A 288 16.33 -19.65 10.49
C GLN A 288 15.09 -19.54 9.60
N SER A 289 13.90 -19.59 10.18
CA SER A 289 12.63 -19.45 9.44
C SER A 289 12.46 -18.04 8.87
N VAL A 290 12.80 -17.00 9.64
CA VAL A 290 12.77 -15.62 9.16
C VAL A 290 13.86 -15.35 8.12
N SER A 291 15.08 -15.84 8.34
CA SER A 291 16.17 -15.75 7.36
C SER A 291 15.80 -16.45 6.04
N LEU A 292 15.15 -17.62 6.12
CA LEU A 292 14.63 -18.32 4.94
C LEU A 292 13.56 -17.50 4.21
N TRP A 293 12.64 -16.87 4.95
CA TRP A 293 11.61 -16.01 4.37
C TRP A 293 12.19 -14.86 3.55
N HIS A 294 13.15 -14.12 4.10
CA HIS A 294 13.84 -13.07 3.37
C HIS A 294 14.62 -13.61 2.16
N SER A 295 15.27 -14.77 2.30
CA SER A 295 15.98 -15.40 1.18
C SER A 295 15.02 -15.82 0.06
N CYS A 296 13.80 -16.24 0.42
CA CYS A 296 12.74 -16.56 -0.53
C CYS A 296 12.23 -15.35 -1.31
N ARG A 297 12.27 -14.13 -0.75
CA ARG A 297 11.98 -12.90 -1.51
C ARG A 297 12.95 -12.73 -2.67
N THR A 298 14.25 -12.76 -2.37
CA THR A 298 15.31 -12.67 -3.39
C THR A 298 15.17 -13.78 -4.43
N ALA A 299 14.88 -15.00 -3.99
CA ALA A 299 14.66 -16.13 -4.89
C ALA A 299 13.45 -15.89 -5.81
N LYS A 300 12.30 -15.46 -5.27
CA LYS A 300 11.08 -15.14 -6.02
C LYS A 300 11.38 -14.09 -7.10
N GLU A 301 11.97 -12.97 -6.72
CA GLU A 301 12.29 -11.87 -7.64
C GLU A 301 13.25 -12.33 -8.75
N THR A 302 14.31 -13.06 -8.39
CA THR A 302 15.32 -13.55 -9.35
C THR A 302 14.76 -14.62 -10.31
N LEU A 303 13.96 -15.56 -9.79
CA LEU A 303 13.38 -16.64 -10.58
C LEU A 303 12.30 -16.12 -11.54
N LEU A 304 11.48 -15.17 -11.09
CA LEU A 304 10.32 -14.70 -11.84
C LEU A 304 10.61 -13.51 -12.76
N ALA A 305 11.80 -12.90 -12.67
CA ALA A 305 12.26 -11.90 -13.61
C ALA A 305 12.24 -12.40 -15.07
N GLU A 306 12.18 -11.46 -16.01
CA GLU A 306 12.35 -11.74 -17.44
C GLU A 306 13.73 -12.37 -17.67
N GLY A 307 13.77 -13.51 -18.38
CA GLY A 307 15.02 -14.27 -18.54
C GLY A 307 15.60 -14.86 -17.24
N GLY A 308 14.85 -14.82 -16.12
CA GLY A 308 15.27 -15.28 -14.80
C GLY A 308 15.79 -16.72 -14.76
N GLN A 309 16.65 -17.01 -13.79
CA GLN A 309 17.33 -18.30 -13.68
C GLN A 309 16.34 -19.47 -13.51
N LYS A 310 16.74 -20.66 -13.96
CA LYS A 310 15.92 -21.88 -13.78
C LYS A 310 15.88 -22.36 -12.33
N LYS A 311 16.92 -22.05 -11.56
CA LYS A 311 17.08 -22.44 -10.17
C LYS A 311 17.72 -21.32 -9.37
N HIS A 312 17.40 -21.24 -8.10
CA HIS A 312 18.02 -20.31 -7.15
C HIS A 312 18.38 -21.06 -5.87
N PRO A 313 19.65 -21.03 -5.42
CA PRO A 313 20.07 -21.74 -4.21
C PRO A 313 19.56 -21.01 -2.97
N LEU A 314 18.92 -21.75 -2.06
CA LEU A 314 18.60 -21.27 -0.71
C LEU A 314 19.46 -22.02 0.30
N SER A 315 20.07 -21.29 1.23
CA SER A 315 20.99 -21.83 2.22
C SER A 315 20.51 -21.53 3.63
N VAL A 316 20.55 -22.56 4.49
CA VAL A 316 20.30 -22.42 5.92
C VAL A 316 21.48 -23.03 6.69
N LEU A 317 21.95 -22.35 7.72
CA LEU A 317 23.00 -22.87 8.61
C LEU A 317 22.48 -24.07 9.40
N GLY A 318 23.13 -25.23 9.31
CA GLY A 318 22.76 -26.39 10.13
C GLY A 318 23.11 -26.18 11.60
N ARG A 319 22.14 -26.35 12.51
CA ARG A 319 22.36 -26.38 13.97
C ARG A 319 21.78 -27.66 14.55
N GLY A 320 22.65 -28.55 15.04
CA GLY A 320 22.25 -29.78 15.74
C GLY A 320 23.46 -30.64 16.12
N SER A 321 23.36 -31.41 17.20
CA SER A 321 24.44 -32.27 17.71
C SER A 321 24.90 -33.38 16.74
N LYS A 322 24.16 -33.63 15.66
CA LYS A 322 24.51 -34.56 14.57
C LYS A 322 24.89 -33.89 13.24
N LEU A 323 24.68 -32.58 13.11
CA LEU A 323 24.99 -31.79 11.92
C LEU A 323 26.09 -30.80 12.33
N ILE A 324 27.34 -31.22 12.14
CA ILE A 324 28.52 -30.38 12.39
C ILE A 324 28.42 -29.15 11.48
N GLY A 325 27.99 -28.00 12.02
CA GLY A 325 28.26 -26.62 11.56
C GLY A 325 28.15 -26.28 10.06
N GLY A 326 27.54 -27.13 9.25
CA GLY A 326 27.55 -27.02 7.79
C GLY A 326 26.30 -26.31 7.27
N THR A 327 26.50 -25.44 6.28
CA THR A 327 25.40 -24.85 5.52
C THR A 327 24.71 -25.93 4.69
N VAL A 328 23.40 -26.08 4.85
CA VAL A 328 22.58 -26.93 3.97
C VAL A 328 21.98 -26.05 2.89
N THR A 329 22.16 -26.46 1.63
CA THR A 329 21.63 -25.74 0.47
C THR A 329 20.61 -26.60 -0.28
N ILE A 330 19.49 -25.98 -0.67
CA ILE A 330 18.46 -26.56 -1.52
C ILE A 330 18.11 -25.57 -2.62
N ASP A 331 18.09 -26.03 -3.87
CA ASP A 331 17.65 -25.21 -4.99
C ASP A 331 16.11 -25.09 -5.02
N VAL A 332 15.63 -23.86 -5.20
CA VAL A 332 14.27 -23.57 -5.61
C VAL A 332 14.22 -23.63 -7.13
N ASP A 333 13.35 -24.47 -7.70
CA ASP A 333 13.13 -24.53 -9.13
C ASP A 333 12.10 -23.49 -9.58
N ARG A 334 12.38 -22.78 -10.68
CA ARG A 334 11.51 -21.73 -11.23
C ARG A 334 10.11 -22.27 -11.52
N LYS A 335 9.99 -23.46 -12.10
CA LYS A 335 8.68 -24.03 -12.47
C LYS A 335 7.85 -24.30 -11.22
N GLN A 336 8.46 -24.90 -10.19
CA GLN A 336 7.77 -25.19 -8.94
C GLN A 336 7.36 -23.92 -8.20
N ALA A 337 8.22 -22.91 -8.15
CA ALA A 337 7.88 -21.62 -7.56
C ALA A 337 6.74 -20.92 -8.31
N SER A 338 6.81 -20.90 -9.66
CA SER A 338 5.75 -20.33 -10.49
C SER A 338 4.40 -21.03 -10.27
N GLU A 339 4.37 -22.37 -10.28
CA GLU A 339 3.15 -23.15 -10.07
C GLU A 339 2.54 -22.89 -8.68
N LEU A 340 3.36 -22.93 -7.62
CA LEU A 340 2.93 -22.64 -6.26
C LEU A 340 2.29 -21.25 -6.15
N LEU A 341 2.95 -20.24 -6.71
CA LEU A 341 2.53 -18.84 -6.57
C LEU A 341 1.33 -18.52 -7.47
N LEU A 342 1.26 -19.08 -8.67
CA LEU A 342 0.10 -18.93 -9.56
C LEU A 342 -1.14 -19.56 -8.93
N GLU A 343 -1.07 -20.81 -8.49
CA GLU A 343 -2.25 -21.49 -7.96
C GLU A 343 -2.65 -20.97 -6.56
N GLY A 344 -1.69 -20.48 -5.77
CA GLY A 344 -1.96 -19.91 -4.44
C GLY A 344 -2.54 -18.49 -4.45
N PHE A 345 -2.12 -17.64 -5.40
CA PHE A 345 -2.44 -16.21 -5.40
C PHE A 345 -3.22 -15.74 -6.63
N PHE A 346 -3.09 -16.42 -7.77
CA PHE A 346 -3.85 -16.12 -8.99
C PHE A 346 -4.55 -17.39 -9.55
N PRO A 347 -5.31 -18.12 -8.71
CA PRO A 347 -5.96 -19.36 -9.16
C PRO A 347 -6.89 -19.07 -10.34
N ALA A 348 -7.09 -20.08 -11.19
CA ALA A 348 -8.20 -20.02 -12.14
C ALA A 348 -9.51 -19.88 -11.34
N ALA A 349 -10.29 -18.84 -11.65
CA ALA A 349 -11.51 -18.51 -10.93
C ALA A 349 -12.63 -18.19 -11.92
N SER A 350 -13.87 -18.53 -11.56
CA SER A 350 -15.08 -18.07 -12.24
C SER A 350 -15.44 -16.66 -11.77
N VAL A 351 -16.12 -15.87 -12.60
CA VAL A 351 -16.65 -14.54 -12.23
C VAL A 351 -17.62 -14.60 -11.05
N THR A 352 -18.26 -15.76 -10.83
CA THR A 352 -19.17 -16.02 -9.71
C THR A 352 -18.46 -16.40 -8.41
N ASP A 353 -17.16 -16.71 -8.47
CA ASP A 353 -16.41 -17.13 -7.30
C ASP A 353 -16.31 -15.99 -6.28
N ARG A 354 -16.19 -16.37 -5.01
CA ARG A 354 -16.06 -15.44 -3.89
C ARG A 354 -14.89 -15.89 -3.00
N PRO A 355 -14.20 -14.95 -2.32
CA PRO A 355 -13.20 -15.29 -1.34
C PRO A 355 -13.74 -16.24 -0.28
N THR A 356 -12.97 -17.28 0.01
CA THR A 356 -13.33 -18.31 0.97
C THR A 356 -13.17 -17.77 2.39
N ARG A 357 -14.29 -17.61 3.11
CA ARG A 357 -14.26 -17.26 4.54
C ARG A 357 -14.00 -18.52 5.36
N GLN A 358 -12.79 -18.70 5.86
CA GLN A 358 -12.54 -19.71 6.88
C GLN A 358 -13.20 -19.28 8.21
N ARG A 359 -13.80 -20.22 8.95
CA ARG A 359 -14.26 -19.97 10.31
C ARG A 359 -13.05 -19.67 11.18
N GLN A 360 -12.82 -18.39 11.46
CA GLN A 360 -11.78 -17.96 12.39
C GLN A 360 -12.14 -18.40 13.81
N SER A 361 -11.17 -18.93 14.55
CA SER A 361 -11.28 -19.16 15.99
C SER A 361 -11.63 -17.85 16.71
N GLY A 362 -12.48 -17.90 17.74
CA GLY A 362 -12.80 -16.74 18.58
C GLY A 362 -11.61 -16.23 19.43
N PHE A 363 -10.50 -16.97 19.43
CA PHE A 363 -9.21 -16.58 20.00
C PHE A 363 -8.21 -16.38 18.86
N GLN A 364 -7.78 -15.15 18.64
CA GLN A 364 -6.70 -14.78 17.72
C GLN A 364 -5.65 -13.97 18.47
N GLU A 365 -4.38 -14.17 18.13
CA GLU A 365 -3.33 -13.24 18.52
C GLU A 365 -3.60 -11.87 17.88
N ILE A 366 -3.28 -10.80 18.61
CA ILE A 366 -3.29 -9.44 18.04
C ILE A 366 -2.24 -9.43 16.91
N GLY A 367 -2.52 -8.79 15.78
CA GLY A 367 -1.67 -8.85 14.58
C GLY A 367 -2.35 -8.23 13.37
N LEU A 368 -1.62 -8.03 12.27
CA LEU A 368 -2.25 -7.60 11.02
C LEU A 368 -3.29 -8.65 10.57
N PRO A 369 -4.51 -8.23 10.19
CA PRO A 369 -5.58 -9.15 9.82
C PRO A 369 -5.42 -9.61 8.37
N PHE A 370 -4.39 -10.42 8.09
CA PHE A 370 -4.15 -10.97 6.75
C PHE A 370 -5.39 -11.69 6.22
N GLU A 371 -5.61 -11.62 4.90
CA GLU A 371 -6.73 -12.30 4.25
C GLU A 371 -6.65 -13.82 4.44
N SER A 372 -7.79 -14.44 4.75
CA SER A 372 -7.86 -15.90 4.86
C SER A 372 -7.80 -16.60 3.50
N ASP A 373 -8.24 -15.92 2.44
CA ASP A 373 -8.11 -16.38 1.06
C ASP A 373 -7.13 -15.48 0.32
N THR A 374 -5.99 -16.03 -0.08
CA THR A 374 -4.93 -15.32 -0.80
C THR A 374 -5.18 -15.22 -2.30
N GLY A 375 -6.23 -15.85 -2.82
CA GLY A 375 -6.54 -15.86 -4.25
C GLY A 375 -7.05 -14.50 -4.73
N ILE A 376 -6.16 -13.64 -5.22
CA ILE A 376 -6.45 -12.30 -5.75
C ILE A 376 -7.50 -12.36 -6.85
N THR A 377 -7.49 -13.39 -7.70
CA THR A 377 -8.50 -13.59 -8.77
C THR A 377 -9.92 -13.80 -8.23
N ARG A 378 -10.08 -14.44 -7.05
CA ARG A 378 -11.39 -14.59 -6.40
C ARG A 378 -11.87 -13.27 -5.80
N HIS A 379 -10.97 -12.48 -5.22
CA HIS A 379 -11.28 -11.13 -4.76
C HIS A 379 -11.66 -10.21 -5.92
N LEU A 380 -10.96 -10.31 -7.05
CA LEU A 380 -11.27 -9.59 -8.28
C LEU A 380 -12.65 -9.97 -8.84
N ALA A 381 -12.99 -11.26 -8.89
CA ALA A 381 -14.31 -11.74 -9.30
C ALA A 381 -15.44 -11.17 -8.41
N ALA A 382 -15.22 -11.15 -7.09
CA ALA A 382 -16.16 -10.57 -6.13
C ALA A 382 -16.30 -9.05 -6.33
N PHE A 383 -15.20 -8.33 -6.53
CA PHE A 383 -15.18 -6.88 -6.75
C PHE A 383 -15.96 -6.50 -8.02
N LEU A 384 -15.67 -7.14 -9.16
CA LEU A 384 -16.39 -6.87 -10.41
C LEU A 384 -17.88 -7.21 -10.31
N SER A 385 -18.20 -8.32 -9.63
CA SER A 385 -19.60 -8.71 -9.39
C SER A 385 -20.36 -7.72 -8.50
N ALA A 386 -19.71 -7.14 -7.49
CA ALA A 386 -20.34 -6.24 -6.53
C ALA A 386 -20.64 -4.84 -7.11
N HIS A 387 -20.10 -4.53 -8.28
CA HIS A 387 -20.18 -3.20 -8.88
C HIS A 387 -20.82 -3.15 -10.26
N GLY A 388 -21.31 -4.28 -10.76
CA GLY A 388 -22.11 -4.30 -11.98
C GLY A 388 -23.62 -4.33 -11.71
N GLU A 389 -24.39 -3.95 -12.73
CA GLU A 389 -25.85 -3.87 -12.64
C GLU A 389 -26.47 -5.18 -13.15
N GLY A 390 -26.71 -6.12 -12.24
CA GLY A 390 -27.30 -7.44 -12.54
C GLY A 390 -26.32 -8.48 -13.08
N SER A 391 -25.19 -8.07 -13.64
CA SER A 391 -24.03 -8.91 -13.99
C SER A 391 -22.73 -8.28 -13.47
N ALA A 392 -21.62 -9.01 -13.51
CA ALA A 392 -20.32 -8.42 -13.16
C ALA A 392 -19.89 -7.38 -14.19
N VAL A 393 -19.20 -6.32 -13.73
CA VAL A 393 -18.54 -5.36 -14.63
C VAL A 393 -17.54 -6.12 -15.51
N GLN A 394 -17.56 -5.82 -16.80
CA GLN A 394 -16.60 -6.32 -17.79
C GLN A 394 -15.64 -5.18 -18.14
N PRO A 395 -14.44 -5.13 -17.54
CA PRO A 395 -13.45 -4.12 -17.91
C PRO A 395 -13.08 -4.25 -19.38
N THR A 396 -12.87 -3.12 -20.05
CA THR A 396 -12.36 -3.09 -21.43
C THR A 396 -10.84 -3.01 -21.44
N ASP A 397 -10.27 -2.36 -20.41
CA ASP A 397 -8.86 -2.05 -20.30
C ASP A 397 -8.35 -2.39 -18.91
N VAL A 398 -7.08 -2.81 -18.81
CA VAL A 398 -6.41 -3.12 -17.54
C VAL A 398 -5.12 -2.33 -17.43
N LEU A 399 -5.01 -1.52 -16.37
CA LEU A 399 -3.76 -0.88 -15.95
C LEU A 399 -3.18 -1.67 -14.77
N PHE A 400 -2.01 -2.23 -14.99
CA PHE A 400 -1.26 -2.93 -13.94
C PHE A 400 -0.37 -1.94 -13.18
N ASN A 401 -0.31 -2.10 -11.86
CA ASN A 401 0.63 -1.41 -10.98
C ASN A 401 1.18 -2.35 -9.89
N GLY A 402 2.29 -1.97 -9.27
CA GLY A 402 2.84 -2.69 -8.12
C GLY A 402 3.85 -3.77 -8.49
N GLY A 403 4.82 -3.97 -7.58
CA GLY A 403 6.03 -4.76 -7.83
C GLY A 403 5.81 -6.24 -8.12
N VAL A 404 4.71 -6.85 -7.64
CA VAL A 404 4.39 -8.25 -7.95
C VAL A 404 4.11 -8.40 -9.43
N LEU A 405 3.41 -7.44 -10.02
CA LEU A 405 3.02 -7.50 -11.42
C LEU A 405 4.19 -7.25 -12.37
N LYS A 406 5.43 -7.04 -11.90
CA LYS A 406 6.63 -7.04 -12.76
C LYS A 406 6.88 -8.40 -13.39
N ALA A 407 6.53 -9.48 -12.69
CA ALA A 407 6.60 -10.83 -13.25
C ALA A 407 5.47 -11.06 -14.26
N GLU A 408 5.84 -11.26 -15.52
CA GLU A 408 4.91 -11.46 -16.65
C GLU A 408 3.91 -12.58 -16.44
N ILE A 409 4.32 -13.65 -15.75
CA ILE A 409 3.48 -14.81 -15.51
C ILE A 409 2.18 -14.45 -14.76
N PHE A 410 2.23 -13.46 -13.85
CA PHE A 410 1.06 -13.03 -13.09
C PHE A 410 0.16 -12.14 -13.94
N ARG A 411 0.74 -11.25 -14.76
CA ARG A 411 -0.02 -10.43 -15.72
C ARG A 411 -0.75 -11.31 -16.73
N HIS A 412 -0.06 -12.29 -17.32
CA HIS A 412 -0.68 -13.24 -18.25
C HIS A 412 -1.82 -14.02 -17.57
N ARG A 413 -1.60 -14.57 -16.37
CA ARG A 413 -2.66 -15.29 -15.65
C ARG A 413 -3.87 -14.41 -15.35
N LEU A 414 -3.67 -13.16 -14.93
CA LEU A 414 -4.78 -12.21 -14.70
C LEU A 414 -5.54 -11.93 -16.00
N MET A 415 -4.84 -11.70 -17.11
CA MET A 415 -5.48 -11.47 -18.41
C MET A 415 -6.23 -12.71 -18.91
N ASP A 416 -5.69 -13.92 -18.72
CA ASP A 416 -6.36 -15.17 -19.08
C ASP A 416 -7.66 -15.35 -18.28
N VAL A 417 -7.61 -15.11 -16.97
CA VAL A 417 -8.79 -15.18 -16.09
C VAL A 417 -9.84 -14.15 -16.49
N LEU A 418 -9.45 -12.89 -16.68
CA LEU A 418 -10.37 -11.83 -17.09
C LEU A 418 -10.98 -12.11 -18.48
N SER A 419 -10.17 -12.56 -19.43
CA SER A 419 -10.64 -12.92 -20.78
C SER A 419 -11.63 -14.08 -20.75
N SER A 420 -11.44 -15.04 -19.83
CA SER A 420 -12.39 -16.15 -19.65
C SER A 420 -13.77 -15.69 -19.15
N TRP A 421 -13.86 -14.53 -18.49
CA TRP A 421 -15.12 -13.94 -18.01
C TRP A 421 -15.84 -13.10 -19.07
N SER A 422 -15.18 -12.76 -20.17
CA SER A 422 -15.73 -11.92 -21.25
C SER A 422 -15.22 -12.41 -22.61
N PRO A 423 -15.56 -13.64 -23.03
CA PRO A 423 -14.99 -14.25 -24.23
C PRO A 423 -15.33 -13.50 -25.53
N ASP A 424 -16.46 -12.81 -25.58
CA ASP A 424 -16.90 -12.03 -26.74
C ASP A 424 -16.16 -10.68 -26.87
N ALA A 425 -15.63 -10.17 -25.76
CA ALA A 425 -14.95 -8.89 -25.67
C ALA A 425 -13.88 -8.93 -24.56
N PRO A 426 -12.77 -9.65 -24.77
CA PRO A 426 -11.74 -9.79 -23.75
C PRO A 426 -11.07 -8.43 -23.49
N PRO A 427 -10.74 -8.11 -22.22
CA PRO A 427 -10.02 -6.88 -21.92
C PRO A 427 -8.64 -6.88 -22.57
N LYS A 428 -8.14 -5.69 -22.85
CA LYS A 428 -6.76 -5.47 -23.29
C LYS A 428 -5.94 -4.81 -22.17
N ILE A 429 -4.64 -5.03 -22.20
CA ILE A 429 -3.73 -4.23 -21.38
C ILE A 429 -3.80 -2.80 -21.93
N LEU A 430 -3.93 -1.82 -21.03
CA LEU A 430 -4.01 -0.42 -21.40
C LEU A 430 -2.78 -0.05 -22.25
N LEU A 431 -3.00 0.72 -23.32
CA LEU A 431 -1.95 1.05 -24.27
C LEU A 431 -0.92 1.98 -23.63
N GLY A 432 0.37 1.61 -23.67
CA GLY A 432 1.47 2.46 -23.23
C GLY A 432 2.54 1.66 -22.49
N GLU A 433 3.64 2.32 -22.14
CA GLU A 433 4.63 1.75 -21.22
C GLU A 433 4.13 1.90 -19.77
N HIS A 434 4.24 0.83 -18.98
CA HIS A 434 3.79 0.79 -17.59
C HIS A 434 5.00 0.72 -16.66
N ASP A 435 5.35 1.83 -16.04
CA ASP A 435 6.37 1.90 -14.98
C ASP A 435 5.76 1.44 -13.64
N LEU A 436 5.89 0.15 -13.34
CA LEU A 436 5.25 -0.49 -12.18
C LEU A 436 5.88 -0.10 -10.82
N ASP A 437 7.05 0.54 -10.83
CA ASP A 437 7.77 0.92 -9.61
C ASP A 437 7.56 2.40 -9.26
N HIS A 438 7.44 3.28 -10.26
CA HIS A 438 7.43 4.72 -10.02
C HIS A 438 6.15 5.44 -10.50
N ALA A 439 5.20 4.74 -11.13
CA ALA A 439 3.97 5.36 -11.65
C ALA A 439 3.20 6.15 -10.58
N VAL A 440 3.15 5.67 -9.34
CA VAL A 440 2.42 6.34 -8.26
C VAL A 440 3.05 7.70 -7.93
N ALA A 441 4.36 7.75 -7.67
CA ALA A 441 5.04 9.01 -7.37
C ALA A 441 5.03 9.97 -8.58
N ARG A 442 5.27 9.47 -9.80
CA ARG A 442 5.19 10.29 -11.02
C ARG A 442 3.81 10.89 -11.23
N GLY A 443 2.79 10.08 -11.04
CA GLY A 443 1.39 10.48 -11.16
C GLY A 443 0.98 11.53 -10.13
N ALA A 444 1.48 11.41 -8.90
CA ALA A 444 1.27 12.41 -7.85
C ALA A 444 1.91 13.76 -8.22
N ALA A 445 3.16 13.74 -8.71
CA ALA A 445 3.83 14.96 -9.17
C ALA A 445 3.13 15.59 -10.37
N TYR A 446 2.69 14.78 -11.35
CA TYR A 446 1.91 15.26 -12.48
C TYR A 446 0.54 15.83 -12.06
N TYR A 447 -0.15 15.19 -11.12
CA TYR A 447 -1.43 15.65 -10.62
C TYR A 447 -1.34 17.07 -10.04
N GLY A 448 -0.35 17.34 -9.18
CA GLY A 448 -0.16 18.69 -8.64
C GLY A 448 0.21 19.68 -9.75
N TRP A 449 1.09 19.31 -10.68
CA TRP A 449 1.46 20.17 -11.81
C TRP A 449 0.24 20.54 -12.68
N ALA A 450 -0.62 19.56 -12.98
CA ALA A 450 -1.84 19.73 -13.77
C ALA A 450 -2.93 20.53 -13.04
N LYS A 451 -2.88 20.59 -11.70
CA LYS A 451 -3.80 21.43 -10.91
C LYS A 451 -3.55 22.91 -11.17
N GLU A 452 -2.28 23.30 -11.27
CA GLU A 452 -1.84 24.69 -11.53
C GLU A 452 -1.88 25.07 -13.02
N HIS A 453 -1.48 24.16 -13.92
CA HIS A 453 -1.35 24.45 -15.35
C HIS A 453 -2.60 24.11 -16.19
N GLY A 454 -3.60 23.49 -15.55
CA GLY A 454 -4.70 22.85 -16.26
C GLY A 454 -4.30 21.49 -16.83
N GLY A 455 -5.29 20.61 -16.98
CA GLY A 455 -5.06 19.25 -17.43
C GLY A 455 -6.27 18.35 -17.18
N VAL A 456 -6.15 17.09 -17.58
CA VAL A 456 -7.20 16.09 -17.34
C VAL A 456 -7.33 15.88 -15.84
N ARG A 457 -8.55 15.97 -15.31
CA ARG A 457 -8.85 15.62 -13.92
C ARG A 457 -9.68 14.35 -13.86
N ILE A 458 -9.22 13.39 -13.06
CA ILE A 458 -9.98 12.19 -12.72
C ILE A 458 -10.95 12.57 -11.61
N ARG A 459 -12.25 12.56 -11.90
CA ARG A 459 -13.28 12.87 -10.89
C ARG A 459 -13.52 11.64 -10.03
N GLY A 460 -13.18 11.74 -8.74
CA GLY A 460 -13.27 10.64 -7.79
C GLY A 460 -14.53 10.65 -6.93
N GLY A 461 -14.96 11.84 -6.50
CA GLY A 461 -15.95 11.96 -5.43
C GLY A 461 -15.54 11.26 -4.12
N ALA A 462 -16.39 11.23 -3.09
CA ALA A 462 -16.12 10.46 -1.87
C ALA A 462 -16.28 8.94 -2.14
N PRO A 463 -15.33 8.07 -1.76
CA PRO A 463 -15.41 6.62 -2.06
C PRO A 463 -16.43 5.89 -1.19
N ARG A 464 -16.83 6.50 -0.06
CA ARG A 464 -17.80 5.97 0.90
C ARG A 464 -18.81 7.06 1.22
N SER A 465 -20.01 6.63 1.61
CA SER A 465 -20.95 7.52 2.28
C SER A 465 -20.56 7.63 3.74
N TYR A 466 -20.53 8.84 4.31
CA TYR A 466 -20.23 9.10 5.71
C TYR A 466 -21.45 9.63 6.44
N TYR A 467 -21.61 9.19 7.68
CA TYR A 467 -22.78 9.47 8.49
C TYR A 467 -22.41 9.94 9.89
N VAL A 468 -23.30 10.74 10.46
CA VAL A 468 -23.29 11.11 11.87
C VAL A 468 -24.46 10.42 12.57
N GLY A 469 -24.18 9.77 13.70
CA GLY A 469 -25.18 9.15 14.56
C GLY A 469 -25.95 10.17 15.38
N ILE A 470 -27.28 10.15 15.26
CA ILE A 470 -28.20 11.01 16.01
C ILE A 470 -29.11 10.12 16.85
N GLU A 471 -29.19 10.39 18.15
CA GLU A 471 -30.16 9.72 19.00
C GLU A 471 -31.58 10.20 18.69
N THR A 472 -32.50 9.25 18.58
CA THR A 472 -33.90 9.57 18.35
C THR A 472 -34.56 10.19 19.60
N VAL A 473 -35.45 11.15 19.37
CA VAL A 473 -36.31 11.71 20.41
C VAL A 473 -37.37 10.67 20.78
N GLY A 474 -37.44 10.30 22.06
CA GLY A 474 -38.37 9.30 22.55
C GLY A 474 -38.33 9.11 24.06
N LEU A 475 -39.30 8.36 24.59
CA LEU A 475 -39.35 8.00 26.01
C LEU A 475 -38.10 7.20 26.38
N ALA A 476 -37.36 7.66 27.40
CA ALA A 476 -36.22 6.92 27.92
C ALA A 476 -36.71 5.70 28.71
N ILE A 477 -36.19 4.52 28.36
CA ILE A 477 -36.41 3.30 29.14
C ILE A 477 -35.15 3.08 30.00
N PRO A 478 -35.29 3.00 31.35
CA PRO A 478 -34.15 2.72 32.22
C PRO A 478 -33.40 1.47 31.79
N GLY A 479 -32.10 1.61 31.51
CA GLY A 479 -31.21 0.50 31.10
C GLY A 479 -31.23 0.16 29.61
N ALA A 480 -32.04 0.82 28.78
CA ALA A 480 -32.02 0.61 27.32
C ALA A 480 -31.32 1.77 26.59
N PRO A 481 -30.41 1.50 25.65
CA PRO A 481 -29.80 2.55 24.84
C PRO A 481 -30.85 3.18 23.91
N ARG A 482 -30.75 4.49 23.67
CA ARG A 482 -31.64 5.15 22.72
C ARG A 482 -31.38 4.65 21.29
N PRO A 483 -32.42 4.46 20.47
CA PRO A 483 -32.24 4.13 19.06
C PRO A 483 -31.47 5.23 18.35
N LEU A 484 -30.46 4.83 17.57
CA LEU A 484 -29.61 5.73 16.80
C LEU A 484 -30.05 5.74 15.33
N ARG A 485 -30.18 6.93 14.74
CA ARG A 485 -30.30 7.13 13.29
C ARG A 485 -28.94 7.57 12.73
N ALA A 486 -28.61 7.11 11.53
CA ALA A 486 -27.41 7.56 10.82
C ALA A 486 -27.83 8.61 9.78
N LEU A 487 -27.42 9.86 10.00
CA LEU A 487 -27.64 10.97 9.07
C LEU A 487 -26.49 11.01 8.08
N CYS A 488 -26.78 10.88 6.77
CA CYS A 488 -25.74 10.97 5.74
C CYS A 488 -25.28 12.42 5.62
N VAL A 489 -23.99 12.67 5.84
CA VAL A 489 -23.38 14.02 5.77
C VAL A 489 -22.46 14.19 4.57
N VAL A 490 -21.90 13.09 4.06
CA VAL A 490 -21.11 13.07 2.82
C VAL A 490 -21.60 11.89 1.99
N PRO A 491 -22.36 12.12 0.90
CA PRO A 491 -22.81 11.05 0.03
C PRO A 491 -21.65 10.50 -0.81
N HIS A 492 -21.75 9.24 -1.21
CA HIS A 492 -20.84 8.64 -2.17
C HIS A 492 -20.79 9.49 -3.46
N GLY A 493 -19.58 9.74 -3.97
CA GLY A 493 -19.38 10.55 -5.17
C GLY A 493 -19.30 12.06 -4.94
N MET A 494 -19.46 12.56 -3.70
CA MET A 494 -19.31 14.00 -3.39
C MET A 494 -17.89 14.49 -3.72
N GLU A 495 -17.76 15.48 -4.61
CA GLU A 495 -16.45 15.98 -5.08
C GLU A 495 -15.66 16.67 -3.95
N GLU A 496 -14.34 16.47 -3.94
CA GLU A 496 -13.46 17.12 -2.96
C GLU A 496 -13.50 18.64 -3.13
N GLY A 497 -13.51 19.37 -2.01
CA GLY A 497 -13.66 20.83 -2.00
C GLY A 497 -15.09 21.34 -2.18
N THR A 498 -16.08 20.46 -2.35
CA THR A 498 -17.50 20.85 -2.37
C THR A 498 -18.11 20.83 -0.97
N SER A 499 -19.19 21.59 -0.80
CA SER A 499 -20.01 21.61 0.42
C SER A 499 -21.47 21.35 0.07
N ILE A 500 -22.19 20.67 0.95
CA ILE A 500 -23.62 20.41 0.79
C ILE A 500 -24.35 20.69 2.10
N ASP A 501 -25.50 21.35 2.00
CA ASP A 501 -26.41 21.45 3.13
C ASP A 501 -27.00 20.08 3.41
N VAL A 502 -26.88 19.62 4.66
CA VAL A 502 -27.45 18.34 5.11
C VAL A 502 -28.84 18.64 5.66
N PRO A 503 -29.93 18.23 4.98
CA PRO A 503 -31.27 18.47 5.47
C PRO A 503 -31.49 17.66 6.75
N SER A 504 -31.52 18.32 7.90
CA SER A 504 -31.84 17.70 9.18
C SER A 504 -32.78 18.58 9.98
N ASP A 505 -33.58 17.96 10.86
CA ASP A 505 -34.27 18.70 11.91
C ASP A 505 -33.24 19.37 12.84
N ASP A 506 -33.65 20.43 13.54
CA ASP A 506 -32.78 21.13 14.49
C ASP A 506 -32.21 20.18 15.55
N PHE A 507 -30.89 20.26 15.77
CA PHE A 507 -30.21 19.47 16.80
C PHE A 507 -30.38 20.11 18.18
N GLY A 508 -30.90 19.36 19.14
CA GLY A 508 -30.86 19.74 20.55
C GLY A 508 -29.53 19.36 21.19
N LEU A 509 -28.83 20.34 21.77
CA LEU A 509 -27.63 20.11 22.59
C LEU A 509 -27.96 20.31 24.06
N VAL A 510 -27.39 19.46 24.92
CA VAL A 510 -27.48 19.65 26.38
C VAL A 510 -26.44 20.67 26.80
N VAL A 511 -26.91 21.79 27.37
CA VAL A 511 -26.03 22.87 27.82
C VAL A 511 -25.17 22.39 28.99
N GLY A 512 -23.85 22.63 28.90
CA GLY A 512 -22.90 22.25 29.94
C GLY A 512 -22.34 20.83 29.80
N GLU A 513 -22.78 20.06 28.80
CA GLU A 513 -22.24 18.74 28.48
C GLU A 513 -21.50 18.74 27.13
N PRO A 514 -20.38 18.01 27.01
CA PRO A 514 -19.70 17.86 25.73
C PRO A 514 -20.55 17.04 24.75
N ALA A 515 -20.85 17.62 23.60
CA ALA A 515 -21.53 16.92 22.52
C ALA A 515 -20.58 15.90 21.86
N THR A 516 -21.03 14.66 21.73
CA THR A 516 -20.25 13.60 21.07
C THR A 516 -21.03 13.06 19.87
N PHE A 517 -20.43 13.18 18.69
CA PHE A 517 -21.00 12.66 17.45
C PHE A 517 -20.33 11.34 17.09
N ARG A 518 -21.13 10.27 16.89
CA ARG A 518 -20.60 8.98 16.41
C ARG A 518 -20.53 9.01 14.89
N PHE A 519 -19.34 8.81 14.34
CA PHE A 519 -19.15 8.73 12.89
C PHE A 519 -19.29 7.30 12.38
N PHE A 520 -19.95 7.16 11.24
CA PHE A 520 -20.08 5.88 10.51
C PHE A 520 -19.70 6.07 9.05
N SER A 521 -19.31 4.99 8.37
CA SER A 521 -19.09 4.98 6.92
C SER A 521 -19.62 3.71 6.27
N SER A 522 -19.96 3.77 4.98
CA SER A 522 -20.40 2.63 4.19
C SER A 522 -19.83 2.65 2.78
N ALA A 523 -19.31 1.50 2.32
CA ALA A 523 -18.84 1.28 0.95
C ALA A 523 -19.93 0.76 0.00
N SER A 524 -21.06 0.28 0.53
CA SER A 524 -22.14 -0.34 -0.26
C SER A 524 -23.36 0.56 -0.46
N ARG A 525 -23.57 1.55 0.42
CA ARG A 525 -24.72 2.47 0.37
C ARG A 525 -24.47 3.68 -0.53
N LYS A 526 -24.26 3.41 -1.83
CA LYS A 526 -23.93 4.43 -2.84
C LYS A 526 -25.07 5.38 -3.20
N GLN A 527 -26.31 4.99 -2.89
CA GLN A 527 -27.54 5.71 -3.29
C GLN A 527 -28.01 6.72 -2.22
N ASP A 528 -27.41 6.69 -1.04
CA ASP A 528 -27.85 7.52 0.09
C ASP A 528 -27.54 8.99 -0.20
N ARG A 529 -28.54 9.84 -0.03
CA ARG A 529 -28.45 11.29 -0.20
C ARG A 529 -28.17 11.95 1.16
N PRO A 530 -27.68 13.20 1.19
CA PRO A 530 -27.63 13.96 2.43
C PRO A 530 -29.01 14.03 3.06
N GLY A 531 -29.10 13.81 4.38
CA GLY A 531 -30.37 13.79 5.13
C GLY A 531 -30.81 12.44 5.68
#